data_AF-A0A1X9Z8S4-F1
#
_entry.id   AF-A0A1X9Z8S4-F1
#
_cell.length_a   1.000
_cell.length_b   1.000
_cell.length_c   1.000
_cell.angle_alpha   90.00
_cell.angle_beta   90.00
_cell.angle_gamma   90.00
#
_symmetry.space_group_name_H-M   'P 1'
#
loop_
_entity.id
_entity.type
_entity.pdbx_description
1 polymer ?
#
loop_
_entity_poly.entity_id
_entity_poly.type
_entity_poly.pdbx_seq_one_letter_code
_entity_poly.pdbx_strand_id
1 'polypeptide(L)'
;MFKRANFDELVNKSIPFFIVVCLYGISQKIFGYSPVEINWIQSGLSFADEREFIGGGDVRPFSTFASMPEFTLFIAIFLYYFTIEKKRWYIIFAVIMLYIAGSRGVFISTLIAYFFTFFVKRYSSWYLFLAFLASLTIFLCLVFVFPIIFNSQEETTRMLAYGTFNGRVELLNRVLETSSASYLFTGVDIKSMGLEPTFDNFYFMLTAHFGVFGGLYFLFFFLRPKVNKKNYYFFAIFLGYGFYADMVFSYYLMFLFFFAIYSYSDSLISTKSQLQTSLTPANNHLSNNIC
;
A
#
# COMPACT_ATOMS: atom_id res chain seq x y z
N MET A 1 23.60 5.12 19.02
CA MET A 1 23.32 5.61 17.65
C MET A 1 22.76 4.45 16.84
N PHE A 2 21.49 4.48 16.44
CA PHE A 2 20.90 3.40 15.63
C PHE A 2 21.48 3.46 14.21
N LYS A 3 22.06 2.35 13.71
CA LYS A 3 22.50 2.26 12.32
C LYS A 3 21.27 2.24 11.42
N ARG A 4 21.31 3.02 10.34
CA ARG A 4 20.26 2.99 9.31
C ARG A 4 20.24 1.59 8.68
N ALA A 5 19.05 1.06 8.40
CA ALA A 5 18.89 -0.24 7.76
C ALA A 5 19.19 -0.17 6.26
N ASN A 6 19.92 -1.16 5.73
CA ASN A 6 20.14 -1.35 4.29
C ASN A 6 18.96 -2.11 3.68
N PHE A 7 18.22 -1.47 2.78
CA PHE A 7 17.04 -2.06 2.13
C PHE A 7 17.41 -3.30 1.32
N ASP A 8 18.38 -3.17 0.41
CA ASP A 8 18.71 -4.19 -0.58
C ASP A 8 19.26 -5.44 0.12
N GLU A 9 20.17 -5.24 1.09
CA GLU A 9 20.75 -6.33 1.88
C GLU A 9 19.70 -7.08 2.72
N LEU A 10 18.83 -6.35 3.42
CA LEU A 10 17.80 -6.97 4.27
C LEU A 10 16.77 -7.72 3.44
N VAL A 11 16.25 -7.11 2.36
CA VAL A 11 15.29 -7.77 1.48
C VAL A 11 15.91 -9.01 0.82
N ASN A 12 17.18 -8.94 0.39
CA ASN A 12 17.88 -10.08 -0.17
C ASN A 12 18.04 -11.24 0.84
N LYS A 13 18.42 -10.93 2.09
CA LYS A 13 18.51 -11.91 3.18
C LYS A 13 17.14 -12.51 3.54
N SER A 14 16.06 -11.77 3.31
CA SER A 14 14.69 -12.21 3.57
C SER A 14 14.05 -13.01 2.43
N ILE A 15 14.72 -13.25 1.30
CA ILE A 15 14.17 -14.04 0.18
C ILE A 15 13.71 -15.45 0.61
N PRO A 16 14.48 -16.23 1.41
CA PRO A 16 14.02 -17.54 1.85
C PRO A 16 12.71 -17.45 2.65
N PHE A 17 12.59 -16.45 3.53
CA PHE A 17 11.36 -16.18 4.27
C PHE A 17 10.21 -15.83 3.33
N PHE A 18 10.44 -15.01 2.30
CA PHE A 18 9.44 -14.71 1.29
C PHE A 18 8.90 -15.97 0.60
N ILE A 19 9.79 -16.89 0.20
CA ILE A 19 9.37 -18.15 -0.43
C ILE A 19 8.55 -18.99 0.54
N VAL A 20 9.04 -19.19 1.77
CA VAL A 20 8.35 -20.00 2.79
C VAL A 20 6.96 -19.44 3.09
N VAL A 21 6.86 -18.12 3.31
CA VAL A 21 5.59 -17.45 3.58
C VAL A 21 4.64 -17.60 2.39
N CYS A 22 5.11 -17.40 1.15
CA CYS A 22 4.23 -17.50 -0.01
C CYS A 22 3.75 -18.94 -0.24
N LEU A 23 4.62 -19.94 -0.09
CA LEU A 23 4.24 -21.35 -0.14
C LEU A 23 3.24 -21.69 0.96
N TYR A 24 3.44 -21.15 2.16
CA TYR A 24 2.52 -21.33 3.26
C TYR A 24 1.16 -20.69 2.96
N GLY A 25 1.14 -19.48 2.40
CA GLY A 25 -0.10 -18.84 1.95
C GLY A 25 -0.85 -19.65 0.88
N ILE A 26 -0.13 -20.24 -0.07
CA ILE A 26 -0.72 -21.17 -1.05
C ILE A 26 -1.29 -22.40 -0.34
N SER A 27 -0.55 -22.98 0.60
CA SER A 27 -1.01 -24.12 1.40
C SER A 27 -2.30 -23.79 2.15
N GLN A 28 -2.39 -22.61 2.78
CA GLN A 28 -3.61 -22.17 3.46
C GLN A 28 -4.78 -22.00 2.51
N LYS A 29 -4.52 -21.47 1.31
CA LYS A 29 -5.56 -21.31 0.28
C LYS A 29 -6.14 -22.65 -0.17
N ILE A 30 -5.31 -23.70 -0.25
CA ILE A 30 -5.69 -25.03 -0.75
C ILE A 30 -6.29 -25.89 0.36
N PHE A 31 -5.64 -25.93 1.53
CA PHE A 31 -5.96 -26.88 2.62
C PHE A 31 -6.71 -26.24 3.78
N GLY A 32 -6.83 -24.91 3.80
CA GLY A 32 -7.39 -24.16 4.91
C GLY A 32 -6.40 -23.89 6.03
N TYR A 33 -6.90 -23.27 7.11
CA TYR A 33 -6.12 -23.05 8.32
C TYR A 33 -5.92 -24.35 9.10
N SER A 34 -4.77 -24.48 9.74
CA SER A 34 -4.52 -25.53 10.71
C SER A 34 -5.43 -25.38 11.95
N PRO A 35 -5.68 -26.46 12.71
CA PRO A 35 -6.47 -26.38 13.94
C PRO A 35 -5.93 -25.37 14.95
N VAL A 36 -4.61 -25.20 15.01
CA VAL A 36 -3.97 -24.22 15.91
C VAL A 36 -4.34 -22.79 15.51
N GLU A 37 -4.36 -22.49 14.22
CA GLU A 37 -4.70 -21.16 13.70
C GLU A 37 -6.19 -20.87 13.84
N ILE A 38 -7.05 -21.87 13.63
CA ILE A 38 -8.50 -21.74 13.88
C ILE A 38 -8.74 -21.41 15.35
N ASN A 39 -8.08 -22.14 16.26
CA ASN A 39 -8.18 -21.86 17.71
C ASN A 39 -7.65 -20.46 18.05
N TRP A 40 -6.57 -20.00 17.41
CA TRP A 40 -6.06 -18.64 17.60
C TRP A 40 -7.05 -17.59 17.09
N ILE A 41 -7.61 -17.76 15.89
CA ILE A 41 -8.64 -16.89 15.33
C ILE A 41 -9.84 -16.80 16.30
N GLN A 42 -10.34 -17.95 16.77
CA GLN A 42 -11.51 -18.06 17.63
C GLN A 42 -11.25 -17.67 19.10
N SER A 43 -9.99 -17.57 19.53
CA SER A 43 -9.64 -17.22 20.91
C SER A 43 -9.95 -15.77 21.29
N GLY A 44 -10.36 -14.93 20.34
CA GLY A 44 -10.56 -13.48 20.56
C GLY A 44 -9.26 -12.69 20.77
N LEU A 45 -8.10 -13.36 20.69
CA LEU A 45 -6.78 -12.71 20.62
C LEU A 45 -6.48 -12.15 19.23
N SER A 46 -7.24 -12.57 18.22
CA SER A 46 -7.18 -11.99 16.88
C SER A 46 -7.98 -10.68 16.87
N PHE A 47 -7.41 -9.62 16.31
CA PHE A 47 -8.04 -8.29 16.24
C PHE A 47 -9.23 -8.25 15.26
N ALA A 48 -9.39 -9.30 14.45
CA ALA A 48 -10.38 -9.39 13.38
C ALA A 48 -11.34 -10.57 13.62
N ASP A 49 -12.63 -10.34 13.33
CA ASP A 49 -13.68 -11.36 13.47
C ASP A 49 -13.39 -12.57 12.55
N GLU A 50 -13.82 -13.78 12.95
CA GLU A 50 -13.61 -15.04 12.20
C GLU A 50 -14.07 -14.93 10.74
N ARG A 51 -15.09 -14.10 10.50
CA ARG A 51 -15.67 -13.77 9.19
C ARG A 51 -14.70 -13.06 8.24
N GLU A 52 -13.68 -12.39 8.75
CA GLU A 52 -12.67 -11.72 7.93
C GLU A 52 -11.64 -12.71 7.39
N PHE A 53 -11.37 -13.76 8.16
CA PHE A 53 -10.40 -14.80 7.84
C PHE A 53 -10.99 -15.98 7.07
N ILE A 54 -12.26 -16.29 7.34
CA ILE A 54 -13.08 -17.32 6.69
C ILE A 54 -14.31 -16.62 6.10
N GLY A 55 -14.07 -15.81 5.05
CA GLY A 55 -15.11 -15.02 4.42
C GLY A 55 -15.79 -15.77 3.28
N GLY A 56 -17.04 -16.23 3.48
CA GLY A 56 -17.86 -16.79 2.39
C GLY A 56 -17.37 -18.12 1.82
N GLY A 57 -16.67 -18.93 2.63
CA GLY A 57 -16.12 -20.23 2.22
C GLY A 57 -14.73 -20.18 1.59
N ASP A 58 -14.10 -19.00 1.53
CA ASP A 58 -12.76 -18.84 0.95
C ASP A 58 -11.72 -18.46 2.02
N VAL A 59 -10.63 -19.23 2.08
CA VAL A 59 -9.53 -19.02 3.03
C VAL A 59 -8.58 -17.97 2.47
N ARG A 60 -8.22 -16.99 3.29
CA ARG A 60 -7.35 -15.89 2.90
C ARG A 60 -5.97 -16.04 3.56
N PRO A 61 -4.87 -16.10 2.80
CA PRO A 61 -3.58 -16.41 3.41
C PRO A 61 -3.02 -15.20 4.17
N PHE A 62 -2.84 -15.32 5.48
CA PHE A 62 -2.18 -14.28 6.26
C PHE A 62 -1.58 -14.74 7.58
N SER A 63 -1.74 -15.98 8.06
CA SER A 63 -1.52 -16.27 9.49
C SER A 63 -0.08 -16.11 10.00
N THR A 64 0.90 -15.96 9.11
CA THR A 64 2.28 -15.56 9.46
C THR A 64 2.42 -14.05 9.72
N PHE A 65 1.41 -13.27 9.31
CA PHE A 65 1.27 -11.83 9.44
C PHE A 65 0.05 -11.50 10.29
N ALA A 66 0.00 -10.27 10.80
CA ALA A 66 -1.14 -9.82 11.59
C ALA A 66 -2.43 -9.68 10.77
N SER A 67 -2.33 -9.32 9.49
CA SER A 67 -3.47 -9.28 8.56
C SER A 67 -3.03 -9.37 7.09
N MET A 68 -4.01 -9.43 6.18
CA MET A 68 -3.77 -9.50 4.73
C MET A 68 -3.07 -8.27 4.15
N PRO A 69 -3.40 -7.03 4.56
CA PRO A 69 -2.64 -5.83 4.20
C PRO A 69 -1.13 -5.95 4.41
N GLU A 70 -0.65 -6.44 5.56
CA GLU A 70 0.79 -6.57 5.81
C GLU A 70 1.43 -7.61 4.90
N PHE A 71 0.79 -8.77 4.73
CA PHE A 71 1.29 -9.80 3.82
C PHE A 71 1.37 -9.27 2.36
N THR A 72 0.34 -8.56 1.92
CA THR A 72 0.30 -8.00 0.56
C THR A 72 1.34 -6.90 0.38
N LEU A 73 1.56 -6.05 1.39
CA LEU A 73 2.61 -5.04 1.38
C LEU A 73 4.01 -5.67 1.39
N PHE A 74 4.19 -6.76 2.13
CA PHE A 74 5.43 -7.54 2.13
C PHE A 74 5.72 -8.09 0.72
N ILE A 75 4.72 -8.65 0.02
CA ILE A 75 4.87 -9.06 -1.39
C ILE A 75 5.21 -7.83 -2.26
N ALA A 76 4.57 -6.68 -2.05
CA ALA A 76 4.85 -5.46 -2.82
C ALA A 76 6.29 -4.94 -2.65
N ILE A 77 6.88 -5.12 -1.46
CA ILE A 77 8.30 -4.83 -1.18
C ILE A 77 9.20 -5.73 -2.04
N PHE A 78 8.92 -7.04 -2.07
CA PHE A 78 9.67 -7.98 -2.88
C PHE A 78 9.47 -7.76 -4.38
N LEU A 79 8.26 -7.42 -4.82
CA LEU A 79 7.98 -7.06 -6.21
C LEU A 79 8.87 -5.89 -6.67
N TYR A 80 8.98 -4.83 -5.85
CA TYR A 80 9.89 -3.72 -6.13
C TYR A 80 11.34 -4.20 -6.28
N TYR A 81 11.83 -4.94 -5.28
CA TYR A 81 13.22 -5.43 -5.26
C TYR A 81 13.55 -6.33 -6.45
N PHE A 82 12.72 -7.33 -6.75
CA PHE A 82 12.92 -8.22 -7.88
C PHE A 82 12.87 -7.50 -9.24
N THR A 83 12.10 -6.41 -9.33
CA THR A 83 12.05 -5.58 -10.53
C THR A 83 13.33 -4.77 -10.73
N ILE A 84 13.92 -4.27 -9.64
CA ILE A 84 15.24 -3.60 -9.70
C ILE A 84 16.33 -4.60 -10.11
N GLU A 85 16.34 -5.78 -9.48
CA GLU A 85 17.30 -6.86 -9.77
C GLU A 85 17.02 -7.62 -11.08
N LYS A 86 15.96 -7.25 -11.82
CA LYS A 86 15.53 -7.87 -13.08
C LYS A 86 15.30 -9.39 -13.00
N LYS A 87 14.90 -9.88 -11.83
CA LYS A 87 14.64 -11.31 -11.56
C LYS A 87 13.25 -11.73 -12.08
N ARG A 88 13.11 -11.90 -13.39
CA ARG A 88 11.82 -12.09 -14.11
C ARG A 88 10.89 -13.13 -13.49
N TRP A 89 11.39 -14.31 -13.14
CA TRP A 89 10.58 -15.38 -12.55
C TRP A 89 10.00 -14.99 -11.18
N TYR A 90 10.80 -14.34 -10.35
CA TYR A 90 10.37 -13.86 -9.04
C TYR A 90 9.38 -12.69 -9.14
N ILE A 91 9.48 -11.86 -10.19
CA ILE A 91 8.48 -10.81 -10.48
C ILE A 91 7.13 -11.45 -10.79
N ILE A 92 7.09 -12.42 -11.71
CA ILE A 92 5.85 -13.13 -12.07
C ILE A 92 5.25 -13.79 -10.83
N PHE A 93 6.07 -14.50 -10.05
CA PHE A 93 5.63 -15.13 -8.81
C PHE A 93 5.07 -14.11 -7.80
N ALA A 94 5.74 -12.97 -7.59
CA ALA A 94 5.25 -11.92 -6.71
C ALA A 94 3.92 -11.31 -7.19
N VAL A 95 3.74 -11.12 -8.50
CA VAL A 95 2.46 -10.62 -9.07
C VAL A 95 1.32 -11.62 -8.84
N ILE A 96 1.57 -12.92 -9.06
CA ILE A 96 0.58 -13.98 -8.78
C ILE A 96 0.23 -13.98 -7.29
N MET A 97 1.23 -13.91 -6.41
CA MET A 97 1.00 -13.89 -4.97
C MET A 97 0.26 -12.63 -4.50
N LEU A 98 0.52 -11.47 -5.12
CA LEU A 98 -0.22 -10.23 -4.87
C LEU A 98 -1.72 -10.38 -5.15
N TYR A 99 -2.08 -11.12 -6.19
CA TYR A 99 -3.47 -11.44 -6.50
C TYR A 99 -4.07 -12.44 -5.49
N ILE A 100 -3.33 -13.51 -5.14
CA ILE A 100 -3.78 -14.54 -4.19
C ILE A 100 -3.95 -14.00 -2.76
N ALA A 101 -3.12 -13.04 -2.34
CA ALA A 101 -3.13 -12.47 -0.99
C ALA A 101 -4.46 -11.79 -0.59
N GLY A 102 -5.23 -11.31 -1.57
CA GLY A 102 -6.60 -10.87 -1.36
C GLY A 102 -6.80 -9.46 -0.76
N SER A 103 -5.73 -8.72 -0.38
CA SER A 103 -5.86 -7.31 0.03
C SER A 103 -5.99 -6.40 -1.18
N ARG A 104 -7.24 -6.15 -1.61
CA ARG A 104 -7.54 -5.42 -2.84
C ARG A 104 -7.03 -3.98 -2.83
N GLY A 105 -7.12 -3.29 -1.69
CA GLY A 105 -6.65 -1.91 -1.57
C GLY A 105 -5.14 -1.78 -1.77
N VAL A 106 -4.36 -2.65 -1.11
CA VAL A 106 -2.90 -2.70 -1.28
C VAL A 106 -2.55 -3.15 -2.70
N PHE A 107 -3.26 -4.14 -3.26
CA PHE A 107 -3.06 -4.62 -4.62
C PHE A 107 -3.21 -3.51 -5.66
N ILE A 108 -4.35 -2.80 -5.66
CA ILE A 108 -4.61 -1.71 -6.60
C ILE A 108 -3.58 -0.59 -6.45
N SER A 109 -3.30 -0.19 -5.20
CA SER A 109 -2.31 0.85 -4.91
C SER A 109 -0.90 0.45 -5.39
N THR A 110 -0.57 -0.84 -5.27
CA THR A 110 0.68 -1.42 -5.79
C THR A 110 0.74 -1.38 -7.30
N LEU A 111 -0.35 -1.69 -8.02
CA LEU A 111 -0.38 -1.60 -9.48
C LEU A 111 -0.17 -0.17 -9.98
N ILE A 112 -0.84 0.81 -9.34
CA ILE A 112 -0.68 2.23 -9.68
C ILE A 112 0.75 2.68 -9.40
N ALA A 113 1.28 2.37 -8.21
CA ALA A 113 2.65 2.68 -7.86
C ALA A 113 3.66 2.05 -8.83
N TYR A 114 3.44 0.80 -9.22
CA TYR A 114 4.26 0.07 -10.18
C TYR A 114 4.23 0.72 -11.56
N PHE A 115 3.04 1.08 -12.05
CA PHE A 115 2.87 1.78 -13.32
C PHE A 115 3.66 3.09 -13.36
N PHE A 116 3.45 3.98 -12.39
CA PHE A 116 4.16 5.26 -12.34
C PHE A 116 5.68 5.08 -12.14
N THR A 117 6.10 4.11 -11.32
CA THR A 117 7.52 3.92 -11.00
C THR A 117 8.33 3.35 -12.16
N PHE A 118 7.77 2.35 -12.86
CA PHE A 118 8.51 1.56 -13.85
C PHE A 118 8.15 1.86 -15.30
N PHE A 119 6.93 2.36 -15.60
CA PHE A 119 6.54 2.74 -16.96
C PHE A 119 6.70 4.24 -17.19
N VAL A 120 6.16 5.09 -16.31
CA VAL A 120 6.30 6.56 -16.44
C VAL A 120 7.73 7.02 -16.12
N LYS A 121 8.38 6.41 -15.12
CA LYS A 121 9.78 6.64 -14.74
C LYS A 121 10.11 8.11 -14.39
N ARG A 122 9.14 8.86 -13.85
CA ARG A 122 9.32 10.24 -13.38
C ARG A 122 9.03 10.31 -11.88
N TYR A 123 10.03 10.72 -11.09
CA TYR A 123 10.00 10.67 -9.63
C TYR A 123 9.98 12.09 -9.04
N SER A 124 8.86 12.79 -9.19
CA SER A 124 8.69 14.12 -8.60
C SER A 124 7.37 14.20 -7.83
N SER A 125 7.24 15.20 -6.96
CA SER A 125 6.02 15.46 -6.20
C SER A 125 4.79 15.61 -7.10
N TRP A 126 4.93 16.23 -8.28
CA TRP A 126 3.82 16.34 -9.23
C TRP A 126 3.33 14.98 -9.71
N TYR A 127 4.25 14.05 -10.03
CA TYR A 127 3.87 12.69 -10.45
C TYR A 127 3.31 11.87 -9.28
N LEU A 128 3.78 12.11 -8.06
CA LEU A 128 3.20 11.50 -6.86
C LEU A 128 1.76 11.96 -6.64
N PHE A 129 1.49 13.25 -6.87
CA PHE A 129 0.13 13.80 -6.86
C PHE A 129 -0.74 13.18 -7.97
N LEU A 130 -0.21 12.99 -9.18
CA LEU A 130 -0.93 12.28 -10.24
C LEU A 130 -1.22 10.81 -9.88
N ALA A 131 -0.30 10.12 -9.21
CA ALA A 131 -0.53 8.75 -8.72
C ALA A 131 -1.61 8.71 -7.62
N PHE A 132 -1.63 9.72 -6.74
CA PHE A 132 -2.71 9.91 -5.77
C PHE A 132 -4.06 10.14 -6.47
N LEU A 133 -4.13 11.04 -7.47
CA LEU A 133 -5.35 11.28 -8.24
C LEU A 133 -5.81 10.04 -9.00
N ALA A 134 -4.89 9.27 -9.60
CA ALA A 134 -5.24 8.01 -10.25
C ALA A 134 -5.84 6.99 -9.26
N SER A 135 -5.30 6.93 -8.04
CA SER A 135 -5.82 6.07 -6.97
C SER A 135 -7.21 6.52 -6.52
N LEU A 136 -7.42 7.84 -6.37
CA LEU A 136 -8.73 8.41 -6.07
C LEU A 136 -9.74 8.08 -7.16
N THR A 137 -9.40 8.27 -8.44
CA THR A 137 -10.30 7.98 -9.56
C THR A 137 -10.67 6.50 -9.59
N ILE A 138 -9.72 5.59 -9.43
CA ILE A 138 -10.00 4.15 -9.38
C ILE A 138 -10.87 3.80 -8.16
N PHE A 139 -10.59 4.39 -7.01
CA PHE A 139 -11.41 4.23 -5.81
C PHE A 139 -12.85 4.69 -6.06
N LEU A 140 -13.06 5.89 -6.61
CA LEU A 140 -14.39 6.42 -6.93
C LEU A 140 -15.12 5.54 -7.96
N CYS A 141 -14.42 5.05 -8.99
CA CYS A 141 -14.99 4.10 -9.95
C CYS A 141 -15.45 2.81 -9.27
N LEU A 142 -14.68 2.26 -8.33
CA LEU A 142 -15.05 1.05 -7.59
C LEU A 142 -16.19 1.28 -6.59
N VAL A 143 -16.26 2.47 -5.99
CA VAL A 143 -17.30 2.81 -5.01
C VAL A 143 -18.63 3.13 -5.69
N PHE A 144 -18.63 3.90 -6.78
CA PHE A 144 -19.84 4.43 -7.39
C PHE A 144 -20.23 3.74 -8.69
N VAL A 145 -19.28 3.49 -9.59
CA VAL A 145 -19.59 2.97 -10.92
C VAL A 145 -19.79 1.46 -10.90
N PHE A 146 -18.95 0.74 -10.14
CA PHE A 146 -19.00 -0.72 -10.07
C PHE A 146 -20.35 -1.24 -9.52
N PRO A 147 -20.92 -0.71 -8.42
CA PRO A 147 -22.22 -1.17 -7.95
C PRO A 147 -23.34 -0.92 -8.96
N ILE A 148 -23.32 0.21 -9.69
CA ILE A 148 -24.35 0.53 -10.70
C ILE A 148 -24.36 -0.49 -11.84
N ILE A 149 -23.18 -0.89 -12.32
CA ILE A 149 -23.04 -1.82 -13.46
C ILE A 149 -23.39 -3.26 -13.05
N PHE A 150 -23.02 -3.68 -11.84
CA PHE A 150 -23.15 -5.06 -11.39
C PHE A 150 -24.37 -5.31 -10.49
N ASN A 151 -25.27 -4.33 -10.34
CA ASN A 151 -26.43 -4.42 -9.45
C ASN A 151 -27.54 -5.40 -9.87
N SER A 152 -27.37 -6.15 -10.97
CA SER A 152 -28.53 -6.70 -11.66
C SER A 152 -28.84 -8.18 -11.45
N GLN A 153 -27.96 -9.06 -10.93
CA GLN A 153 -28.26 -10.51 -11.07
C GLN A 153 -27.85 -11.54 -9.99
N GLU A 154 -27.11 -11.26 -8.91
CA GLU A 154 -26.77 -12.34 -7.95
C GLU A 154 -26.89 -11.93 -6.48
N GLU A 155 -27.99 -12.33 -5.83
CA GLU A 155 -28.19 -12.25 -4.38
C GLU A 155 -27.43 -13.36 -3.60
N THR A 156 -26.93 -14.39 -4.28
CA THR A 156 -26.44 -15.63 -3.62
C THR A 156 -24.93 -15.74 -3.52
N THR A 157 -24.19 -15.06 -4.38
CA THR A 157 -22.76 -14.85 -4.16
C THR A 157 -22.62 -13.48 -3.52
N ARG A 158 -22.05 -13.40 -2.31
CA ARG A 158 -21.43 -12.15 -1.84
C ARG A 158 -20.27 -11.85 -2.81
N MET A 159 -20.55 -11.44 -4.04
CA MET A 159 -19.55 -10.96 -4.98
C MET A 159 -19.01 -9.65 -4.42
N LEU A 160 -17.96 -9.82 -3.61
CA LEU A 160 -16.76 -9.02 -3.50
C LEU A 160 -16.87 -7.50 -3.27
N ALA A 161 -17.99 -6.80 -3.33
CA ALA A 161 -18.00 -5.34 -3.25
C ALA A 161 -19.17 -4.76 -2.45
N TYR A 162 -20.24 -5.51 -2.26
CA TYR A 162 -21.47 -4.89 -1.77
C TYR A 162 -21.39 -4.46 -0.29
N GLY A 163 -20.90 -5.27 0.64
CA GLY A 163 -20.93 -4.90 2.07
C GLY A 163 -20.05 -3.69 2.43
N THR A 164 -18.78 -3.71 2.03
CA THR A 164 -17.80 -2.69 2.43
C THR A 164 -17.91 -1.40 1.62
N PHE A 165 -18.24 -1.47 0.32
CA PHE A 165 -18.43 -0.26 -0.48
C PHE A 165 -19.82 0.34 -0.28
N ASN A 166 -20.89 -0.47 -0.11
CA ASN A 166 -22.20 0.07 0.24
C ASN A 166 -22.19 0.71 1.64
N GLY A 167 -21.49 0.11 2.62
CA GLY A 167 -21.29 0.75 3.92
C GLY A 167 -20.54 2.09 3.82
N ARG A 168 -19.59 2.22 2.89
CA ARG A 168 -18.89 3.49 2.61
C ARG A 168 -19.77 4.51 1.90
N VAL A 169 -20.64 4.06 0.99
CA VAL A 169 -21.65 4.93 0.33
C VAL A 169 -22.69 5.40 1.34
N GLU A 170 -23.21 4.51 2.19
CA GLU A 170 -24.15 4.84 3.25
C GLU A 170 -23.54 5.83 4.25
N LEU A 171 -22.30 5.60 4.66
CA LEU A 171 -21.56 6.51 5.53
C LEU A 171 -21.37 7.89 4.87
N LEU A 172 -20.94 7.91 3.61
CA LEU A 172 -20.76 9.16 2.87
C LEU A 172 -22.09 9.92 2.72
N ASN A 173 -23.18 9.21 2.40
CA ASN A 173 -24.50 9.80 2.29
C ASN A 173 -24.97 10.36 3.64
N ARG A 174 -24.82 9.61 4.74
CA ARG A 174 -25.14 10.10 6.08
C ARG A 174 -24.34 11.34 6.46
N VAL A 175 -23.03 11.35 6.15
CA VAL A 175 -22.16 12.52 6.37
C VAL A 175 -22.65 13.70 5.53
N LEU A 176 -22.97 13.50 4.25
CA LEU A 176 -23.47 14.56 3.36
C LEU A 176 -24.82 15.12 3.84
N GLU A 177 -25.75 14.26 4.25
CA GLU A 177 -27.08 14.63 4.74
C GLU A 177 -27.04 15.41 6.06
N THR A 178 -26.09 15.10 6.94
CA THR A 178 -25.89 15.79 8.22
C THR A 178 -24.86 16.91 8.16
N SER A 179 -24.18 17.08 7.01
CA SER A 179 -23.12 18.07 6.87
C SER A 179 -23.64 19.48 6.65
N SER A 180 -23.13 20.41 7.45
CA SER A 180 -23.16 21.83 7.12
C SER A 180 -21.85 22.20 6.41
N ALA A 181 -21.85 23.25 5.58
CA ALA A 181 -20.64 23.75 4.93
C ALA A 181 -19.51 24.10 5.92
N SER A 182 -19.86 24.42 7.18
CA SER A 182 -18.89 24.69 8.23
C SER A 182 -18.05 23.46 8.62
N TYR A 183 -18.63 22.26 8.55
CA TYR A 183 -17.95 21.00 8.90
C TYR A 183 -16.87 20.60 7.89
N LEU A 184 -16.90 21.14 6.67
CA LEU A 184 -15.78 21.00 5.74
C LEU A 184 -14.50 21.64 6.28
N PHE A 185 -14.61 22.67 7.12
CA PHE A 185 -13.46 23.39 7.66
C PHE A 185 -13.08 22.96 9.07
N THR A 186 -14.07 22.68 9.93
CA THR A 186 -13.85 22.34 11.34
C THR A 186 -13.82 20.84 11.62
N GLY A 187 -14.19 20.01 10.65
CA GLY A 187 -14.49 18.60 10.88
C GLY A 187 -15.92 18.39 11.39
N VAL A 188 -16.26 17.12 11.60
CA VAL A 188 -17.55 16.59 12.02
C VAL A 188 -17.40 15.98 13.42
N ASP A 189 -18.36 16.23 14.31
CA ASP A 189 -18.43 15.52 15.59
C ASP A 189 -18.98 14.10 15.39
N ILE A 190 -18.06 13.19 15.05
CA ILE A 190 -18.33 11.76 14.79
C ILE A 190 -19.03 11.08 15.97
N LYS A 191 -18.72 11.49 17.22
CA LYS A 191 -19.29 10.92 18.44
C LYS A 191 -20.76 11.28 18.56
N SER A 192 -21.10 12.54 18.32
CA SER A 192 -22.49 12.99 18.35
C SER A 192 -23.38 12.31 17.30
N MET A 193 -22.78 11.83 16.19
CA MET A 193 -23.48 11.18 15.09
C MET A 193 -23.56 9.65 15.23
N GLY A 194 -22.93 9.05 16.26
CA GLY A 194 -22.91 7.61 16.45
C GLY A 194 -22.16 6.84 15.36
N LEU A 195 -21.17 7.48 14.71
CA LEU A 195 -20.43 6.93 13.57
C LEU A 195 -19.03 6.40 13.93
N GLU A 196 -18.70 6.26 15.22
CA GLU A 196 -17.34 5.89 15.69
C GLU A 196 -16.74 4.57 15.15
N PRO A 197 -17.49 3.48 14.83
CA PRO A 197 -16.86 2.22 14.44
C PRO A 197 -16.59 2.04 12.93
N THR A 198 -16.98 2.96 12.04
CA THR A 198 -17.11 2.64 10.59
C THR A 198 -16.13 3.32 9.64
N PHE A 199 -15.17 4.11 10.12
CA PHE A 199 -14.23 4.82 9.24
C PHE A 199 -13.00 3.98 8.85
N ASP A 200 -13.16 2.98 7.99
CA ASP A 200 -12.05 2.24 7.36
C ASP A 200 -11.41 3.01 6.19
N ASN A 201 -11.25 4.33 6.32
CA ASN A 201 -10.64 5.18 5.29
C ASN A 201 -9.92 6.35 5.97
N PHE A 202 -8.61 6.37 5.79
CA PHE A 202 -7.73 7.34 6.40
C PHE A 202 -8.07 8.80 6.01
N TYR A 203 -8.40 9.05 4.74
CA TYR A 203 -8.72 10.40 4.27
C TYR A 203 -10.06 10.90 4.81
N PHE A 204 -11.05 10.02 4.93
CA PHE A 204 -12.32 10.39 5.58
C PHE A 204 -12.12 10.64 7.06
N MET A 205 -11.34 9.82 7.76
CA MET A 205 -11.01 10.08 9.17
C MET A 205 -10.32 11.44 9.33
N LEU A 206 -9.30 11.74 8.50
CA LEU A 206 -8.63 13.04 8.55
C LEU A 206 -9.58 14.20 8.31
N THR A 207 -10.47 14.07 7.31
CA THR A 207 -11.44 15.11 6.97
C THR A 207 -12.50 15.28 8.06
N ALA A 208 -12.92 14.17 8.67
CA ALA A 208 -13.90 14.18 9.74
C ALA A 208 -13.31 14.80 11.02
N HIS A 209 -12.05 14.56 11.37
CA HIS A 209 -11.45 15.16 12.57
C HIS A 209 -10.90 16.58 12.39
N PHE A 210 -10.38 16.91 11.20
CA PHE A 210 -9.62 18.14 10.97
C PHE A 210 -10.13 18.98 9.80
N GLY A 211 -11.27 18.61 9.22
CA GLY A 211 -11.78 19.19 7.98
C GLY A 211 -10.86 18.93 6.79
N VAL A 212 -11.13 19.62 5.69
CA VAL A 212 -10.33 19.59 4.46
C VAL A 212 -8.86 19.93 4.71
N PHE A 213 -8.56 20.75 5.72
CA PHE A 213 -7.19 21.13 6.06
C PHE A 213 -6.35 19.95 6.53
N GLY A 214 -6.94 18.96 7.23
CA GLY A 214 -6.23 17.74 7.61
C GLY A 214 -5.73 16.95 6.40
N GLY A 215 -6.61 16.75 5.42
CA GLY A 215 -6.27 16.09 4.15
C GLY A 215 -5.21 16.85 3.36
N LEU A 216 -5.35 18.18 3.25
CA LEU A 216 -4.39 19.04 2.54
C LEU A 216 -3.02 19.05 3.21
N TYR A 217 -2.97 19.19 4.53
CA TYR A 217 -1.73 19.18 5.30
C TYR A 217 -1.01 17.83 5.18
N PHE A 218 -1.76 16.74 5.29
CA PHE A 218 -1.23 15.40 5.10
C PHE A 218 -0.64 15.21 3.70
N LEU A 219 -1.39 15.56 2.65
CA LEU A 219 -0.91 15.46 1.28
C LEU A 219 0.36 16.31 1.08
N PHE A 220 0.36 17.54 1.60
CA PHE A 220 1.52 18.44 1.54
C PHE A 220 2.77 17.82 2.20
N PHE A 221 2.61 17.15 3.35
CA PHE A 221 3.72 16.48 4.03
C PHE A 221 4.41 15.44 3.14
N PHE A 222 3.65 14.65 2.37
CA PHE A 222 4.21 13.65 1.45
C PHE A 222 4.75 14.23 0.13
N LEU A 223 4.25 15.39 -0.29
CA LEU A 223 4.68 16.07 -1.52
C LEU A 223 5.95 16.91 -1.33
N ARG A 224 6.32 17.28 -0.10
CA ARG A 224 7.49 18.12 0.19
C ARG A 224 8.87 17.43 -0.02
N PRO A 225 9.09 16.16 0.36
CA PRO A 225 10.43 15.56 0.33
C PRO A 225 10.94 15.30 -1.09
N LYS A 226 12.27 15.36 -1.28
CA LYS A 226 12.90 14.84 -2.50
C LYS A 226 12.72 13.33 -2.54
N VAL A 227 11.90 12.87 -3.48
CA VAL A 227 11.60 11.46 -3.68
C VAL A 227 12.59 10.81 -4.64
N ASN A 228 13.23 9.74 -4.18
CA ASN A 228 13.94 8.81 -5.04
C ASN A 228 12.96 7.74 -5.58
N LYS A 229 13.41 6.90 -6.51
CA LYS A 229 12.58 5.83 -7.10
C LYS A 229 11.90 4.92 -6.07
N LYS A 230 12.63 4.51 -5.02
CA LYS A 230 12.13 3.61 -3.98
C LYS A 230 11.05 4.29 -3.13
N ASN A 231 11.38 5.46 -2.60
CA ASN A 231 10.48 6.23 -1.76
C ASN A 231 9.22 6.62 -2.54
N TYR A 232 9.36 6.96 -3.82
CA TYR A 232 8.24 7.25 -4.71
C TYR A 232 7.28 6.05 -4.81
N TYR A 233 7.80 4.84 -5.05
CA TYR A 233 6.99 3.63 -5.13
C TYR A 233 6.19 3.39 -3.85
N PHE A 234 6.84 3.43 -2.69
CA PHE A 234 6.16 3.16 -1.42
C PHE A 234 5.26 4.30 -0.94
N PHE A 235 5.60 5.57 -1.21
CA PHE A 235 4.69 6.68 -0.96
C PHE A 235 3.44 6.60 -1.84
N ALA A 236 3.56 6.19 -3.11
CA ALA A 236 2.40 6.00 -3.97
C ALA A 236 1.48 4.89 -3.44
N ILE A 237 2.04 3.78 -2.94
CA ILE A 237 1.24 2.72 -2.29
C ILE A 237 0.58 3.26 -1.03
N PHE A 238 1.31 3.96 -0.16
CA PHE A 238 0.79 4.52 1.08
C PHE A 238 -0.37 5.49 0.80
N LEU A 239 -0.17 6.46 -0.08
CA LEU A 239 -1.19 7.43 -0.44
C LEU A 239 -2.42 6.77 -1.10
N GLY A 240 -2.22 5.79 -1.98
CA GLY A 240 -3.33 5.06 -2.59
C GLY A 240 -4.10 4.21 -1.59
N TYR A 241 -3.40 3.50 -0.71
CA TYR A 241 -4.03 2.56 0.22
C TYR A 241 -4.84 3.27 1.31
N GLY A 242 -4.53 4.53 1.62
CA GLY A 242 -5.32 5.36 2.54
C GLY A 242 -6.79 5.57 2.12
N PHE A 243 -7.14 5.37 0.85
CA PHE A 243 -8.55 5.37 0.42
C PHE A 243 -9.31 4.09 0.82
N TYR A 244 -8.59 3.03 1.17
CA TYR A 244 -9.17 1.71 1.40
C TYR A 244 -9.14 1.25 2.85
N ALA A 245 -8.26 1.81 3.67
CA ALA A 245 -8.13 1.46 5.08
C ALA A 245 -7.56 2.62 5.88
N ASP A 246 -7.80 2.62 7.19
CA ASP A 246 -7.00 3.40 8.12
C ASP A 246 -5.72 2.63 8.47
N MET A 247 -4.62 3.08 7.89
CA MET A 247 -3.33 2.40 8.04
C MET A 247 -2.56 2.85 9.29
N VAL A 248 -2.88 4.02 9.85
CA VAL A 248 -2.02 4.67 10.86
C VAL A 248 -2.07 3.92 12.20
N PHE A 249 -3.19 3.27 12.50
CA PHE A 249 -3.32 2.46 13.71
C PHE A 249 -2.74 1.04 13.59
N SER A 250 -2.41 0.56 12.37
CA SER A 250 -1.71 -0.72 12.23
C SER A 250 -0.20 -0.54 12.40
N TYR A 251 0.30 -0.89 13.59
CA TYR A 251 1.73 -0.84 13.90
C TYR A 251 2.59 -1.63 12.90
N TYR A 252 2.18 -2.86 12.55
CA TYR A 252 2.95 -3.73 11.65
C TYR A 252 2.98 -3.19 10.22
N LEU A 253 1.85 -2.67 9.73
CA LEU A 253 1.78 -2.07 8.41
C LEU A 253 2.62 -0.80 8.32
N MET A 254 2.51 0.08 9.33
CA MET A 254 3.31 1.30 9.42
C MET A 254 4.80 0.99 9.52
N PHE A 255 5.18 -0.05 10.27
CA PHE A 255 6.56 -0.51 10.34
C PHE A 255 7.11 -0.91 8.96
N LEU A 256 6.35 -1.69 8.18
CA LEU A 256 6.75 -2.08 6.81
C LEU A 256 6.87 -0.87 5.88
N PHE A 257 5.94 0.08 5.93
CA PHE A 257 6.04 1.33 5.17
C PHE A 257 7.27 2.14 5.56
N PHE A 258 7.52 2.34 6.85
CA PHE A 258 8.68 3.07 7.33
C PHE A 258 9.99 2.38 6.98
N PHE A 259 10.06 1.06 7.10
CA PHE A 259 11.20 0.29 6.63
C PHE A 259 11.43 0.55 5.13
N ALA A 260 10.40 0.41 4.29
CA ALA A 260 10.51 0.52 2.85
C ALA A 260 10.89 1.94 2.38
N ILE A 261 10.34 2.98 3.03
CA ILE A 261 10.55 4.40 2.69
C ILE A 261 11.88 4.93 3.25
N TYR A 262 12.22 4.62 4.49
CA TYR A 262 13.31 5.31 5.21
C TYR A 262 14.63 4.53 5.29
N SER A 263 14.64 3.23 5.00
CA SER A 263 15.90 2.49 4.77
C SER A 263 16.72 3.14 3.65
N TYR A 264 18.05 2.98 3.64
CA TYR A 264 18.86 3.41 2.49
C TYR A 264 18.94 2.29 1.45
N SER A 265 19.33 2.61 0.20
CA SER A 265 19.51 1.62 -0.87
C SER A 265 20.80 1.93 -1.62
N ASP A 266 21.63 0.91 -1.82
CA ASP A 266 22.97 1.02 -2.42
C ASP A 266 22.89 1.24 -3.93
N SER A 267 21.84 0.70 -4.58
CA SER A 267 21.57 0.90 -6.01
C SER A 267 21.42 2.37 -6.41
N LEU A 268 20.97 3.23 -5.48
CA LEU A 268 20.84 4.67 -5.69
C LEU A 268 22.15 5.44 -5.49
N ILE A 269 23.11 4.88 -4.74
CA ILE A 269 24.42 5.48 -4.45
C ILE A 269 25.37 5.23 -5.64
N SER A 270 25.37 4.01 -6.20
CA SER A 270 26.21 3.66 -7.35
C SER A 270 25.85 4.44 -8.62
N THR A 271 24.55 4.72 -8.83
CA THR A 271 24.10 5.50 -9.99
C THR A 271 24.63 6.95 -9.94
N LYS A 272 24.75 7.54 -8.74
CA LYS A 272 25.33 8.88 -8.57
C LYS A 272 26.85 8.90 -8.74
N SER A 273 27.57 7.88 -8.23
CA SER A 273 29.03 7.83 -8.39
C SER A 273 29.42 7.62 -9.85
N GLN A 274 28.68 6.80 -10.61
CA GLN A 274 28.91 6.59 -12.04
C GLN A 274 28.60 7.82 -12.91
N LEU A 275 27.63 8.65 -12.50
CA LEU A 275 27.33 9.93 -13.16
C LEU A 275 28.38 11.00 -12.85
N GLN A 276 29.03 10.94 -11.69
CA GLN A 276 30.12 11.87 -11.33
C GLN A 276 31.43 11.51 -12.03
N THR A 277 31.76 10.23 -12.19
CA THR A 277 32.96 9.80 -12.93
C THR A 277 32.85 10.00 -14.44
N SER A 278 31.63 10.02 -15.01
CA SER A 278 31.43 10.31 -16.44
C SER A 278 31.39 11.81 -16.78
N LEU A 279 31.25 12.68 -15.78
CA LEU A 279 31.25 14.15 -15.95
C LEU A 279 32.60 14.80 -15.63
N THR A 280 33.59 14.04 -15.13
CA THR A 280 34.99 14.49 -15.11
C THR A 280 35.60 14.26 -16.49
N PRO A 281 35.86 15.31 -17.30
CA PRO A 281 36.66 15.13 -18.51
C PRO A 281 38.04 14.62 -18.10
N ALA A 282 38.53 13.63 -18.84
CA ALA A 282 39.90 13.14 -18.76
C ALA A 282 40.89 14.23 -19.23
N ASN A 283 41.05 15.29 -18.42
CA ASN A 283 42.16 16.23 -18.55
C ASN A 283 43.36 15.62 -17.85
N ASN A 284 44.01 14.65 -18.49
CA ASN A 284 45.37 14.23 -18.20
C ASN A 284 45.97 13.63 -19.47
N HIS A 285 46.12 14.44 -20.51
CA HIS A 285 47.17 14.26 -21.48
C HIS A 285 47.53 15.62 -22.09
N LEU A 286 48.83 15.88 -22.18
CA LEU A 286 49.52 16.95 -22.91
C LEU A 286 49.84 18.23 -22.12
N SER A 287 50.98 18.18 -21.41
CA SER A 287 52.10 19.12 -21.57
C SER A 287 53.30 18.53 -20.81
N ASN A 288 54.56 18.56 -21.23
CA ASN A 288 55.23 18.93 -22.47
C ASN A 288 56.60 18.25 -22.38
N ASN A 289 56.96 17.44 -23.39
CA ASN A 289 58.37 17.19 -23.70
C ASN A 289 58.89 18.44 -24.41
N ILE A 290 59.66 19.27 -23.71
CA ILE A 290 60.57 20.24 -24.33
C ILE A 290 61.85 20.26 -23.48
N CYS A 291 62.94 19.80 -24.11
CA CYS A 291 64.37 19.92 -23.80
C CYS A 291 64.85 19.64 -22.36
#